data_AF-A0AAD4YEC7-F1
#
_entry.id   AF-A0AAD4YEC7-F1
#
_cell.length_a   1.000
_cell.length_b   1.000
_cell.length_c   1.000
_cell.angle_alpha   90.00
_cell.angle_beta   90.00
_cell.angle_gamma   90.00
#
_symmetry.space_group_name_H-M   'P 1'
#
loop_
_entity.id
_entity.type
_entity.pdbx_description
1 polymer ?
#
loop_
_entity_poly.entity_id
_entity_poly.type
_entity_poly.pdbx_seq_one_letter_code
_entity_poly.pdbx_strand_id
1 'polypeptide(L)'
;MENGGSTVSAPSSDSHEEDVIIIETSTSETEPSETEMAKAETSKPEPYDAEPRKAKQKTAKGRRCRRRRCRQGNFSSFATYFPRVLKQVHTGLSLSRESVNVLDSFVKDMFERIAEEAGRLAHSNKRCTIMTEDIQTSVRLLLPGELGKYATSEATKSVIRYHLCR
;
A
#
# COMPACT_ATOMS: atom_id res chain seq x y z
N MET A 1 -2.87 29.35 72.37
CA MET A 1 -3.12 27.95 72.78
C MET A 1 -4.42 27.53 72.14
N GLU A 2 -4.38 26.96 70.94
CA GLU A 2 -5.43 26.06 70.43
C GLU A 2 -4.73 25.05 69.52
N ASN A 3 -5.05 23.78 69.77
CA ASN A 3 -4.48 22.59 69.16
C ASN A 3 -5.31 22.21 67.93
N GLY A 4 -4.66 21.66 66.90
CA GLY A 4 -5.33 21.07 65.76
C GLY A 4 -4.40 20.14 65.00
N GLY A 5 -4.24 18.92 65.49
CA GLY A 5 -3.54 17.86 64.78
C GLY A 5 -4.41 17.26 63.67
N SER A 6 -3.77 16.85 62.58
CA SER A 6 -4.34 15.84 61.69
C SER A 6 -3.21 14.97 61.12
N THR A 7 -3.10 13.79 61.70
CA THR A 7 -2.44 12.60 61.15
C THR A 7 -3.45 11.86 60.28
N VAL A 8 -3.08 11.43 59.07
CA VAL A 8 -3.49 10.14 58.44
C VAL A 8 -2.67 9.99 57.14
N SER A 9 -1.72 9.05 57.09
CA SER A 9 -1.87 7.66 56.62
C SER A 9 -1.57 7.50 55.12
N ALA A 10 -0.42 6.87 54.83
CA ALA A 10 -0.16 6.13 53.59
C ALA A 10 -0.75 4.70 53.72
N PRO A 11 -0.43 3.76 52.82
CA PRO A 11 -0.74 3.64 51.39
C PRO A 11 -1.69 2.45 51.14
N SER A 12 -2.29 2.34 49.95
CA SER A 12 -2.95 1.09 49.53
C SER A 12 -2.61 0.75 48.08
N SER A 13 -1.92 -0.37 47.93
CA SER A 13 -1.80 -1.18 46.73
C SER A 13 -3.19 -1.50 46.17
N ASP A 14 -3.33 -1.52 44.86
CA ASP A 14 -4.28 -2.44 44.25
C ASP A 14 -3.67 -3.10 43.02
N SER A 15 -3.78 -4.42 43.04
CA SER A 15 -3.24 -5.40 42.12
C SER A 15 -4.42 -5.98 41.36
N HIS A 16 -4.38 -5.94 40.04
CA HIS A 16 -5.12 -6.83 39.15
C HIS A 16 -4.19 -7.01 37.94
N GLU A 17 -3.42 -8.09 37.75
CA GLU A 17 -3.79 -9.51 37.61
C GLU A 17 -5.08 -9.64 36.80
N GLU A 18 -4.96 -9.95 35.51
CA GLU A 18 -5.85 -10.87 34.79
C GLU A 18 -5.12 -11.42 33.53
N ASP A 19 -4.81 -12.71 33.62
CA ASP A 19 -4.96 -13.79 32.65
C ASP A 19 -4.15 -13.90 31.34
N VAL A 20 -3.21 -14.85 31.43
CA VAL A 20 -2.75 -15.78 30.41
C VAL A 20 -3.91 -16.53 29.75
N ILE A 21 -3.98 -16.51 28.41
CA ILE A 21 -4.64 -17.58 27.65
C ILE A 21 -3.65 -18.18 26.66
N ILE A 22 -3.22 -19.39 27.01
CA ILE A 22 -2.54 -20.37 26.15
C ILE A 22 -3.61 -20.96 25.21
N ILE A 23 -3.34 -20.98 23.90
CA ILE A 23 -4.01 -21.90 22.98
C ILE A 23 -2.91 -22.68 22.26
N GLU A 24 -2.59 -23.85 22.82
CA GLU A 24 -2.09 -24.98 22.05
C GLU A 24 -3.28 -25.57 21.29
N THR A 25 -3.17 -25.75 19.96
CA THR A 25 -3.87 -26.82 19.27
C THR A 25 -3.00 -27.39 18.17
N SER A 26 -3.12 -28.70 18.06
CA SER A 26 -2.17 -29.67 17.57
C SER A 26 -2.27 -29.87 16.06
N THR A 27 -1.13 -30.29 15.51
CA THR A 27 -0.96 -30.96 14.22
C THR A 27 -1.85 -32.19 14.06
N SER A 28 -2.36 -32.39 12.85
CA SER A 28 -2.58 -33.73 12.28
C SER A 28 -2.49 -33.67 10.77
N GLU A 29 -1.61 -34.50 10.22
CA GLU A 29 -1.42 -34.78 8.79
C GLU A 29 -2.63 -35.53 8.20
N THR A 30 -2.80 -35.52 6.87
CA THR A 30 -3.00 -36.70 6.00
C THR A 30 -3.38 -36.24 4.57
N GLU A 31 -2.45 -36.37 3.62
CA GLU A 31 -2.67 -36.67 2.19
C GLU A 31 -2.75 -38.22 2.04
N PRO A 32 -3.07 -38.87 0.89
CA PRO A 32 -3.24 -38.37 -0.49
C PRO A 32 -4.45 -38.99 -1.26
N SER A 33 -4.70 -38.55 -2.50
CA SER A 33 -4.98 -39.50 -3.60
C SER A 33 -4.87 -38.85 -4.98
N GLU A 34 -4.18 -39.59 -5.86
CA GLU A 34 -3.89 -39.34 -7.27
C GLU A 34 -5.13 -39.57 -8.15
N THR A 35 -5.18 -38.95 -9.34
CA THR A 35 -5.48 -39.63 -10.62
C THR A 35 -5.11 -38.72 -11.81
N GLU A 36 -4.37 -39.30 -12.75
CA GLU A 36 -3.93 -38.82 -14.06
C GLU A 36 -5.04 -38.35 -15.02
N MET A 37 -4.68 -37.46 -15.96
CA MET A 37 -4.70 -37.66 -17.42
C MET A 37 -4.38 -36.31 -18.10
N ALA A 38 -3.18 -36.10 -18.66
CA ALA A 38 -2.71 -36.54 -19.98
C ALA A 38 -3.36 -35.82 -21.19
N LYS A 39 -2.47 -35.39 -22.11
CA LYS A 39 -2.67 -35.03 -23.54
C LYS A 39 -2.87 -33.52 -23.84
N ALA A 40 -1.86 -32.76 -24.29
CA ALA A 40 -1.02 -32.81 -25.49
C ALA A 40 -1.68 -32.25 -26.77
N GLU A 41 -0.92 -31.35 -27.41
CA GLU A 41 -0.78 -31.11 -28.85
C GLU A 41 -1.79 -30.22 -29.62
N THR A 42 -1.30 -29.02 -29.95
CA THR A 42 -0.94 -28.61 -31.33
C THR A 42 -1.82 -29.13 -32.47
N SER A 43 -2.55 -28.23 -33.14
CA SER A 43 -2.63 -28.23 -34.62
C SER A 43 -3.39 -27.01 -35.18
N LYS A 44 -2.63 -26.10 -35.79
CA LYS A 44 -2.96 -25.46 -37.08
C LYS A 44 -1.91 -26.05 -38.07
N PRO A 45 -2.08 -26.13 -39.41
CA PRO A 45 -2.67 -25.07 -40.25
C PRO A 45 -3.32 -25.49 -41.61
N GLU A 46 -3.70 -24.45 -42.38
CA GLU A 46 -3.86 -24.36 -43.87
C GLU A 46 -5.09 -25.01 -44.55
N PRO A 47 -5.43 -24.66 -45.83
CA PRO A 47 -5.15 -23.46 -46.64
C PRO A 47 -6.39 -22.92 -47.41
N TYR A 48 -6.38 -21.67 -47.88
CA TYR A 48 -6.89 -21.38 -49.23
C TYR A 48 -6.35 -20.06 -49.79
N ASP A 49 -6.17 -20.09 -51.10
CA ASP A 49 -5.29 -19.31 -51.95
C ASP A 49 -5.71 -17.87 -52.28
N ALA A 50 -4.73 -17.20 -52.91
CA ALA A 50 -4.86 -16.17 -53.95
C ALA A 50 -4.55 -14.71 -53.55
N GLU A 51 -3.26 -14.39 -53.60
CA GLU A 51 -2.74 -13.10 -54.09
C GLU A 51 -3.14 -12.90 -55.58
N PRO A 52 -3.17 -11.67 -56.17
CA PRO A 52 -1.96 -10.85 -56.23
C PRO A 52 -2.08 -9.30 -56.45
N ARG A 53 -0.92 -8.64 -56.25
CA ARG A 53 -0.35 -7.48 -56.99
C ARG A 53 -0.27 -6.09 -56.33
N LYS A 54 1.00 -5.75 -56.03
CA LYS A 54 1.79 -4.57 -56.47
C LYS A 54 1.30 -3.15 -56.11
N ALA A 55 2.08 -2.44 -55.31
CA ALA A 55 2.95 -1.35 -55.81
C ALA A 55 3.83 -0.77 -54.68
N LYS A 56 5.16 -0.76 -54.90
CA LYS A 56 6.16 -0.06 -54.10
C LYS A 56 6.18 1.42 -54.47
N GLN A 57 6.05 2.35 -53.52
CA GLN A 57 6.59 3.71 -53.68
C GLN A 57 7.19 4.27 -52.38
N LYS A 58 8.54 4.25 -52.39
CA LYS A 58 9.50 5.30 -52.00
C LYS A 58 9.32 6.06 -50.68
N THR A 59 10.21 5.68 -49.77
CA THR A 59 10.89 6.44 -48.71
C THR A 59 10.77 7.97 -48.72
N ALA A 60 10.24 8.53 -47.64
CA ALA A 60 10.66 9.82 -47.10
C ALA A 60 11.20 9.59 -45.68
N LYS A 61 12.52 9.70 -45.50
CA LYS A 61 13.17 9.74 -44.18
C LYS A 61 12.77 11.03 -43.47
N GLY A 62 11.58 11.03 -42.87
CA GLY A 62 11.26 11.99 -41.83
C GLY A 62 12.22 11.77 -40.68
N ARG A 63 13.05 12.78 -40.37
CA ARG A 63 13.82 12.84 -39.12
C ARG A 63 12.79 12.70 -37.99
N ARG A 64 12.62 11.47 -37.49
CA ARG A 64 12.02 11.25 -36.19
C ARG A 64 12.97 11.94 -35.24
N CYS A 65 12.64 13.17 -34.86
CA CYS A 65 13.06 13.72 -33.59
C CYS A 65 12.87 12.56 -32.62
N ARG A 66 14.00 12.01 -32.15
CA ARG A 66 14.03 11.10 -31.03
C ARG A 66 13.56 12.00 -29.90
N ARG A 67 12.24 12.20 -29.82
CA ARG A 67 11.52 12.79 -28.73
C ARG A 67 12.08 11.95 -27.61
N ARG A 68 13.04 12.53 -26.89
CA ARG A 68 13.45 12.01 -25.60
C ARG A 68 12.09 11.86 -24.97
N ARG A 69 11.61 10.61 -24.89
CA ARG A 69 10.55 10.28 -23.98
C ARG A 69 11.20 10.74 -22.71
N CYS A 70 10.85 11.97 -22.28
CA CYS A 70 10.99 12.35 -20.92
C CYS A 70 10.51 11.10 -20.23
N ARG A 71 11.43 10.39 -19.57
CA ARG A 71 11.04 9.38 -18.62
C ARG A 71 10.34 10.22 -17.57
N GLN A 72 9.09 10.59 -17.86
CA GLN A 72 8.09 10.93 -16.89
C GLN A 72 8.15 9.69 -16.04
N GLY A 73 8.91 9.81 -14.96
CA GLY A 73 9.26 8.68 -14.13
C GLY A 73 7.94 8.01 -13.86
N ASN A 74 7.80 6.78 -14.35
CA ASN A 74 6.58 6.03 -14.19
C ASN A 74 6.47 5.79 -12.67
N PHE A 75 5.94 6.76 -11.93
CA PHE A 75 5.18 6.58 -10.70
C PHE A 75 3.89 5.80 -11.01
N SER A 76 3.96 4.93 -12.01
CA SER A 76 2.84 4.25 -12.64
C SER A 76 2.38 3.10 -11.77
N SER A 77 3.19 2.63 -10.82
CA SER A 77 2.81 1.54 -9.95
C SER A 77 3.62 1.48 -8.66
N PHE A 78 2.94 1.13 -7.56
CA PHE A 78 3.46 0.81 -6.25
C PHE A 78 3.80 -0.69 -6.09
N ALA A 79 3.70 -1.48 -7.16
CA ALA A 79 3.89 -2.94 -7.15
C ALA A 79 5.17 -3.42 -6.44
N THR A 80 6.26 -2.66 -6.54
CA THR A 80 7.54 -3.00 -5.89
C THR A 80 7.46 -3.04 -4.36
N TYR A 81 6.54 -2.28 -3.76
CA TYR A 81 6.44 -2.14 -2.30
C TYR A 81 5.56 -3.20 -1.65
N PHE A 82 4.53 -3.70 -2.35
CA PHE A 82 3.58 -4.64 -1.74
C PHE A 82 4.23 -5.93 -1.21
N PRO A 83 5.14 -6.62 -1.92
CA PRO A 83 5.80 -7.80 -1.38
C PRO A 83 6.70 -7.50 -0.17
N ARG A 84 7.21 -6.26 -0.05
CA ARG A 84 8.05 -5.86 1.09
C ARG A 84 7.21 -5.66 2.34
N VAL A 85 6.05 -5.02 2.19
CA VAL A 85 5.09 -4.84 3.29
C VAL A 85 4.45 -6.17 3.67
N LEU A 86 4.07 -7.01 2.70
CA LEU A 86 3.46 -8.31 2.99
C LEU A 86 4.39 -9.21 3.82
N LYS A 87 5.68 -9.24 3.50
CA LYS A 87 6.67 -10.01 4.27
C LYS A 87 6.82 -9.56 5.72
N GLN A 88 6.49 -8.31 6.04
CA GLN A 88 6.51 -7.82 7.43
C GLN A 88 5.33 -8.35 8.25
N VAL A 89 4.21 -8.67 7.59
CA VAL A 89 2.98 -9.16 8.25
C VAL A 89 2.91 -10.69 8.21
N HIS A 90 3.26 -11.31 7.08
CA HIS A 90 3.26 -12.76 6.90
C HIS A 90 4.42 -13.25 6.04
N THR A 91 5.33 -14.00 6.66
CA THR A 91 6.38 -14.74 5.95
C THR A 91 5.79 -16.04 5.38
N GLY A 92 5.72 -16.16 4.05
CA GLY A 92 5.22 -17.37 3.35
C GLY A 92 4.07 -17.10 2.39
N LEU A 93 3.44 -15.93 2.47
CA LEU A 93 2.41 -15.50 1.53
C LEU A 93 3.02 -14.71 0.36
N SER A 94 2.36 -14.77 -0.80
CA SER A 94 2.69 -13.99 -1.99
C SER A 94 1.43 -13.44 -2.64
N LEU A 95 1.56 -12.31 -3.36
CA LEU A 95 0.44 -11.67 -4.03
C LEU A 95 0.38 -12.11 -5.49
N SER A 96 -0.82 -12.45 -5.97
CA SER A 96 -1.04 -12.67 -7.40
C SER A 96 -0.94 -11.35 -8.18
N ARG A 97 -0.76 -11.45 -9.50
CA ARG A 97 -0.71 -10.27 -10.39
C ARG A 97 -2.01 -9.46 -10.34
N GLU A 98 -3.14 -10.13 -10.22
CA GLU A 98 -4.45 -9.48 -10.13
C GLU A 98 -4.60 -8.73 -8.79
N SER A 99 -4.21 -9.37 -7.68
CA SER A 99 -4.21 -8.72 -6.36
C SER A 99 -3.31 -7.49 -6.33
N VAL A 100 -2.14 -7.55 -6.98
CA VAL A 100 -1.25 -6.39 -7.11
C VAL A 100 -1.91 -5.25 -7.88
N ASN A 101 -2.66 -5.52 -8.95
CA ASN A 101 -3.35 -4.47 -9.71
C ASN A 101 -4.47 -3.80 -8.90
N VAL A 102 -5.22 -4.58 -8.12
CA VAL A 102 -6.27 -4.05 -7.23
C VAL A 102 -5.63 -3.16 -6.15
N LEU A 103 -4.57 -3.63 -5.50
CA LEU A 103 -3.85 -2.85 -4.48
C LEU A 103 -3.21 -1.58 -5.05
N ASP A 104 -2.65 -1.65 -6.26
CA ASP A 104 -2.08 -0.48 -6.94
C ASP A 104 -3.12 0.61 -7.21
N SER A 105 -4.33 0.20 -7.62
CA SER A 105 -5.44 1.13 -7.85
C SER A 105 -5.99 1.68 -6.54
N PHE A 106 -6.09 0.86 -5.50
CA PHE A 106 -6.51 1.30 -4.16
C PHE A 106 -5.59 2.37 -3.58
N VAL A 107 -4.27 2.17 -3.65
CA VAL A 107 -3.31 3.17 -3.15
C VAL A 107 -3.39 4.47 -3.94
N LYS A 108 -3.61 4.41 -5.26
CA LYS A 108 -3.78 5.61 -6.09
C LYS A 108 -5.05 6.39 -5.72
N ASP A 109 -6.18 5.72 -5.57
CA ASP A 109 -7.44 6.36 -5.15
C ASP A 109 -7.27 7.07 -3.80
N MET A 110 -6.70 6.37 -2.81
CA MET A 110 -6.44 6.99 -1.50
C MET A 110 -5.44 8.15 -1.56
N PHE A 111 -4.39 8.03 -2.37
CA PHE A 111 -3.41 9.10 -2.57
C PHE A 111 -4.04 10.35 -3.19
N GLU A 112 -4.85 10.19 -4.24
CA GLU A 112 -5.53 11.29 -4.91
C GLU A 112 -6.51 11.99 -3.96
N ARG A 113 -7.30 11.22 -3.19
CA ARG A 113 -8.23 11.78 -2.19
C ARG A 113 -7.50 12.57 -1.10
N ILE A 114 -6.38 12.06 -0.59
CA ILE A 114 -5.57 12.78 0.42
C ILE A 114 -4.95 14.04 -0.19
N ALA A 115 -4.42 13.97 -1.40
CA ALA A 115 -3.78 15.10 -2.06
C ALA A 115 -4.78 16.23 -2.36
N GLU A 116 -5.99 15.88 -2.80
CA GLU A 116 -7.06 16.84 -3.07
C GLU A 116 -7.52 17.54 -1.79
N GLU A 117 -7.78 16.79 -0.72
CA GLU A 117 -8.20 17.39 0.55
C GLU A 117 -7.07 18.24 1.18
N ALA A 118 -5.81 17.80 1.07
CA ALA A 118 -4.67 18.57 1.57
C ALA A 118 -4.48 19.88 0.78
N GLY A 119 -4.71 19.86 -0.54
CA GLY A 119 -4.73 21.05 -1.38
C GLY A 119 -5.84 22.02 -0.97
N ARG A 120 -7.05 21.52 -0.69
CA ARG A 120 -8.17 22.31 -0.16
C ARG A 120 -7.85 22.94 1.20
N LEU A 121 -7.21 22.21 2.10
CA LEU A 121 -6.80 22.72 3.41
C LEU A 121 -5.73 23.81 3.29
N ALA A 122 -4.71 23.60 2.45
CA ALA A 122 -3.69 24.61 2.19
C ALA A 122 -4.31 25.89 1.64
N HIS A 123 -5.23 25.76 0.69
CA HIS A 123 -5.96 26.91 0.11
C HIS A 123 -6.85 27.61 1.14
N SER A 124 -7.54 26.86 2.00
CA SER A 124 -8.37 27.40 3.09
C SER A 124 -7.53 28.23 4.07
N ASN A 125 -6.30 27.79 4.32
CA ASN A 125 -5.33 28.50 5.15
C ASN A 125 -4.58 29.62 4.40
N LYS A 126 -4.97 29.94 3.15
CA LYS A 126 -4.35 30.94 2.26
C LYS A 126 -2.86 30.69 1.98
N ARG A 127 -2.48 29.41 1.94
CA ARG A 127 -1.11 28.97 1.62
C ARG A 127 -1.06 28.33 0.23
N CYS A 128 0.05 28.54 -0.46
CA CYS A 128 0.34 27.87 -1.74
C CYS A 128 1.19 26.60 -1.56
N THR A 129 1.64 26.33 -0.33
CA THR A 129 2.48 25.18 0.01
C THR A 129 1.67 24.21 0.86
N ILE A 130 1.58 22.96 0.43
CA ILE A 130 1.00 21.87 1.23
C ILE A 130 2.03 21.49 2.30
N MET A 131 1.65 21.63 3.57
CA MET A 131 2.47 21.29 4.73
C MET A 131 2.14 19.89 5.27
N THR A 132 3.05 19.34 6.08
CA THR A 132 2.85 18.06 6.78
C THR A 132 1.54 18.02 7.57
N GLU A 133 1.18 19.13 8.21
CA GLU A 133 -0.08 19.27 8.96
C GLU A 133 -1.33 19.22 8.08
N ASP A 134 -1.25 19.70 6.83
CA ASP A 134 -2.36 19.64 5.87
C ASP A 134 -2.61 18.17 5.49
N ILE A 135 -1.54 17.40 5.26
CA ILE A 135 -1.63 15.96 4.97
C ILE A 135 -2.17 15.20 6.18
N GLN A 136 -1.65 15.44 7.39
CA GLN A 136 -2.13 14.77 8.61
C GLN A 136 -3.60 15.08 8.92
N THR A 137 -4.03 16.32 8.68
CA THR A 137 -5.44 16.71 8.87
C THR A 137 -6.32 16.05 7.81
N SER A 138 -5.88 16.00 6.55
CA SER A 138 -6.59 15.30 5.47
C SER A 138 -6.80 13.82 5.78
N VAL A 139 -5.77 13.14 6.29
CA VAL A 139 -5.86 11.72 6.68
C VAL A 139 -6.90 11.51 7.77
N ARG A 140 -6.97 12.42 8.76
CA ARG A 140 -7.98 12.37 9.83
C ARG A 140 -9.40 12.64 9.33
N LEU A 141 -9.56 13.41 8.27
CA LEU A 141 -10.87 13.66 7.63
C LEU A 141 -11.34 12.48 6.78
N LEU A 142 -10.41 11.79 6.11
CA LEU A 142 -10.73 10.73 5.15
C LEU A 142 -10.85 9.33 5.79
N LEU A 143 -10.09 9.04 6.86
CA LEU A 143 -10.06 7.72 7.48
C LEU A 143 -10.90 7.67 8.77
N PRO A 144 -11.90 6.78 8.87
CA PRO A 144 -12.76 6.69 10.04
C PRO A 144 -12.08 5.99 11.24
N GLY A 145 -12.56 6.32 12.43
CA GLY A 145 -12.33 5.55 13.65
C GLY A 145 -10.86 5.39 14.04
N GLU A 146 -10.46 4.15 14.35
CA GLU A 146 -9.11 3.82 14.80
C GLU A 146 -8.07 3.89 13.68
N LEU A 147 -8.50 3.69 12.42
CA LEU A 147 -7.60 3.70 11.27
C LEU A 147 -6.90 5.05 11.09
N GLY A 148 -7.64 6.16 11.26
CA GLY A 148 -7.07 7.51 11.22
C GLY A 148 -6.05 7.76 12.32
N LYS A 149 -6.24 7.17 13.51
CA LYS A 149 -5.31 7.28 14.65
C LYS A 149 -4.00 6.57 14.36
N TYR A 150 -4.07 5.33 13.85
CA TYR A 150 -2.87 4.56 13.47
C TYR A 150 -2.13 5.20 12.29
N ALA A 151 -2.85 5.68 11.27
CA ALA A 151 -2.21 6.36 10.14
C ALA A 151 -1.47 7.63 10.58
N THR A 152 -2.05 8.41 11.48
CA THR A 152 -1.42 9.65 12.00
C THR A 152 -0.19 9.34 12.86
N SER A 153 -0.23 8.27 13.67
CA SER A 153 0.91 7.87 14.49
C SER A 153 2.08 7.37 13.63
N GLU A 154 1.82 6.56 12.60
CA GLU A 154 2.84 6.11 11.64
C GLU A 154 3.41 7.26 10.80
N ALA A 155 2.57 8.24 10.42
CA ALA A 155 3.03 9.44 9.70
C ALA A 155 4.01 10.24 10.55
N THR A 156 3.71 10.43 11.84
CA THR A 156 4.56 11.17 12.77
C THR A 156 5.91 10.48 12.98
N LYS A 157 5.91 9.15 13.16
CA LYS A 157 7.16 8.36 13.25
C LYS A 157 8.01 8.54 12.00
N SER A 158 7.38 8.51 10.83
CA SER A 158 8.07 8.64 9.53
C SER A 158 8.73 10.02 9.37
N VAL A 159 8.02 11.09 9.71
CA VAL A 159 8.54 12.47 9.66
C VAL A 159 9.73 12.64 10.60
N ILE A 160 9.64 12.14 11.83
CA ILE A 160 10.74 12.17 12.80
C ILE A 160 11.97 11.43 12.26
N ARG A 161 11.80 10.20 11.76
CA ARG A 161 12.91 9.43 11.16
C ARG A 161 13.57 10.15 10.00
N TYR A 162 12.78 10.80 9.14
CA TYR A 162 13.31 11.57 8.00
C TYR A 162 14.18 12.75 8.45
N HIS A 163 13.75 13.48 9.48
CA HIS A 163 14.51 14.61 10.00
C HIS A 163 15.73 14.20 10.84
N LEU A 164 15.66 13.05 11.53
CA LEU A 164 16.72 12.57 12.43
C LEU A 164 17.84 11.81 11.71
N CYS A 165 17.54 11.10 10.62
CA CYS A 165 18.52 10.29 9.88
C CYS A 165 19.16 11.03 8.70
N ARG A 166 19.14 12.37 8.72
CA ARG A 166 19.79 13.23 7.73
C ARG A 166 21.17 13.66 8.21
#